data_AF-C5M1G3-F1
#
_entry.id   AF-C5M1G3-F1
#
_cell.length_a   1.000
_cell.length_b   1.000
_cell.length_c   1.000
_cell.angle_alpha   90.00
_cell.angle_beta   90.00
_cell.angle_gamma   90.00
#
_symmetry.space_group_name_H-M   'P 1'
#
loop_
_entity.id
_entity.type
_entity.pdbx_description
1 polymer ?
#
loop_
_entity_poly.entity_id
_entity_poly.type
_entity_poly.pdbx_seq_one_letter_code
_entity_poly.pdbx_strand_id
1 'polypeptide(L)' 'MSLHIPSTLTRIGIIRDASSALEFMHSEGYVHRDVKPANVLLSHSYIAKLCDFGGCFTVEELQSG' A
#
# COMPACT_ATOMS: atom_id res chain seq x y z
N MET A 1 -15.73 3.13 23.68
CA MET A 1 -15.57 2.58 22.32
C MET A 1 -14.28 1.76 22.35
N SER A 2 -14.36 0.42 22.45
CA SER A 2 -13.16 -0.41 22.51
C SER A 2 -12.42 -0.32 21.18
N LEU A 3 -11.16 0.10 21.20
CA LEU A 3 -10.27 -0.07 20.06
C LEU A 3 -10.12 -1.58 19.83
N HIS A 4 -10.75 -2.11 18.78
CA HIS A 4 -10.52 -3.49 18.38
C HIS A 4 -9.13 -3.57 17.75
N ILE A 5 -8.16 -4.06 18.52
CA ILE A 5 -6.81 -4.29 18.02
C ILE A 5 -6.86 -5.54 17.14
N PRO A 6 -6.49 -5.46 15.84
CA PRO A 6 -6.54 -6.61 14.95
C PRO A 6 -5.63 -7.73 15.47
N SER A 7 -6.01 -8.99 15.22
CA SER A 7 -5.14 -10.13 15.50
C SER A 7 -3.83 -10.05 14.69
N THR A 8 -2.80 -10.78 15.09
CA THR A 8 -1.55 -10.89 14.29
C THR A 8 -1.83 -11.41 12.89
N LEU A 9 -2.71 -12.40 12.74
CA LEU A 9 -3.08 -12.94 11.43
C LEU A 9 -3.76 -11.87 10.56
N THR A 10 -4.63 -11.05 11.14
CA THR A 10 -5.27 -9.93 10.45
C THR A 10 -4.22 -8.92 9.97
N ARG A 11 -3.25 -8.57 10.82
CA ARG A 11 -2.14 -7.66 10.43
C ARG A 11 -1.30 -8.21 9.29
N ILE A 12 -1.01 -9.51 9.27
CA ILE A 12 -0.30 -10.17 8.17
C ILE A 12 -1.11 -10.07 6.87
N GLY A 13 -2.44 -10.27 6.93
CA GLY A 13 -3.33 -10.09 5.78
C GLY A 13 -3.28 -8.68 5.20
N ILE A 14 -3.33 -7.67 6.07
CA ILE A 14 -3.22 -6.25 5.68
C ILE A 14 -1.89 -5.98 4.96
N ILE A 15 -0.77 -6.45 5.53
CA ILE A 15 0.56 -6.28 4.94
C ILE A 15 0.64 -6.98 3.58
N ARG A 16 0.11 -8.20 3.47
CA ARG A 16 0.08 -8.95 2.21
C ARG A 16 -0.70 -8.19 1.13
N ASP A 17 -1.89 -7.68 1.46
CA ASP A 17 -2.73 -6.95 0.52
C ASP A 17 -2.03 -5.66 0.03
N ALA A 18 -1.37 -4.92 0.93
CA ALA A 18 -0.56 -3.75 0.58
C ALA A 18 0.66 -4.11 -0.28
N SER A 19 1.36 -5.21 0.04
CA SER A 19 2.49 -5.69 -0.76
C SER A 19 2.07 -6.13 -2.16
N SER A 20 0.88 -6.72 -2.31
CA SER A 20 0.35 -7.13 -3.62
C SER A 20 0.01 -5.91 -4.50
N ALA A 21 -0.50 -4.83 -3.91
CA ALA A 21 -0.68 -3.56 -4.63
C ALA A 21 0.66 -2.96 -5.09
N LEU A 22 1.71 -3.04 -4.24
CA LEU A 22 3.06 -2.59 -4.60
C LEU A 22 3.69 -3.46 -5.69
N GLU A 23 3.53 -4.78 -5.62
CA GLU A 23 3.98 -5.71 -6.65
C GLU A 23 3.40 -5.33 -8.02
N PHE A 24 2.09 -5.09 -8.07
CA PHE A 24 1.41 -4.63 -9.28
C PHE A 24 1.94 -3.29 -9.77
N MET A 25 2.06 -2.28 -8.89
CA MET A 25 2.61 -0.99 -9.30
C MET A 25 4.02 -1.10 -9.88
N HIS A 26 4.88 -1.89 -9.24
CA HIS A 26 6.24 -2.10 -9.70
C HIS A 26 6.29 -2.85 -11.03
N SER A 27 5.38 -3.82 -11.28
CA SER A 27 5.30 -4.48 -12.59
C SER A 27 4.87 -3.55 -13.71
N GLU A 28 4.09 -2.51 -13.39
CA GLU A 28 3.70 -1.43 -14.31
C GLU A 28 4.75 -0.30 -14.39
N GLY A 29 5.90 -0.44 -13.73
CA GLY A 29 6.98 0.56 -13.78
C GLY A 29 6.76 1.80 -12.92
N TYR A 30 5.86 1.76 -11.93
CA TYR A 30 5.60 2.87 -11.01
C TYR A 30 6.19 2.62 -9.63
N VAL A 31 6.75 3.66 -9.01
CA VAL A 31 7.21 3.65 -7.61
C VAL A 31 6.29 4.54 -6.76
N HIS A 32 5.75 4.01 -5.65
CA HIS A 32 4.83 4.77 -4.78
C HIS A 32 5.50 5.89 -3.98
N ARG A 33 6.71 5.63 -3.46
CA ARG A 33 7.56 6.55 -2.67
C ARG A 33 7.00 7.07 -1.33
N ASP A 34 5.77 6.78 -0.96
CA ASP A 34 5.15 7.22 0.30
C ASP A 34 4.32 6.10 0.96
N VAL A 35 4.93 4.93 1.11
CA VAL A 35 4.30 3.78 1.76
C VAL A 35 4.35 3.93 3.29
N LYS A 36 3.19 4.17 3.90
CA LYS A 36 3.02 4.32 5.35
C LYS A 36 1.60 3.93 5.77
N PRO A 37 1.32 3.64 7.05
CA PRO A 37 0.00 3.23 7.50
C PRO A 37 -1.12 4.23 7.15
N ALA A 38 -0.83 5.54 7.13
CA ALA A 38 -1.80 6.57 6.75
C ALA A 38 -2.28 6.47 5.29
N ASN A 39 -1.49 5.82 4.42
CA ASN A 39 -1.77 5.64 2.99
C ASN A 39 -2.30 4.22 2.69
N VAL A 40 -2.70 3.46 3.71
CA VAL A 40 -3.31 2.14 3.59
C VAL A 40 -4.72 2.18 4.13
N LEU A 41 -5.71 2.19 3.25
CA LEU A 41 -7.12 2.18 3.59
C LEU A 41 -7.57 0.77 3.95
N LEU A 42 -8.35 0.64 5.02
CA LEU A 42 -8.92 -0.63 5.46
C LEU A 42 -10.44 -0.62 5.29
N SER A 43 -10.96 -1.68 4.67
CA SER A 43 -12.39 -1.97 4.73
C SER A 43 -12.80 -2.51 6.11
N HIS A 44 -14.11 -2.60 6.37
CA HIS A 44 -14.65 -3.25 7.58
C HIS A 44 -14.20 -4.71 7.75
N SER A 45 -13.81 -5.38 6.66
CA SER A 45 -13.33 -6.76 6.64
C SER A 45 -11.80 -6.86 6.65
N TYR A 46 -11.09 -5.78 6.97
CA TYR A 46 -9.62 -5.70 6.98
C TYR A 46 -8.92 -5.97 5.64
N ILE A 47 -9.65 -5.86 4.52
CA ILE A 47 -9.03 -5.83 3.18
C ILE A 47 -8.35 -4.48 3.02
N ALA A 48 -7.05 -4.49 2.70
CA ALA A 48 -6.24 -3.29 2.55
C ALA A 48 -6.16 -2.80 1.11
N LYS A 49 -6.16 -1.48 0.92
CA LYS A 49 -5.93 -0.83 -0.38
C LYS A 49 -4.93 0.32 -0.20
N LEU A 50 -3.93 0.37 -1.06
CA LEU A 50 -2.96 1.45 -1.09
C LEU A 50 -3.57 2.70 -1.74
N CYS A 51 -3.28 3.88 -1.21
CA CYS A 51 -3.78 5.16 -1.71
C CYS A 51 -2.70 6.26 -1.67
N ASP A 52 -3.06 7.46 -2.14
CA ASP A 52 -2.20 8.65 -2.21
C ASP A 52 -1.00 8.49 -3.17
N PHE A 53 -1.33 8.50 -4.46
CA PHE A 53 -0.36 8.42 -5.56
C PHE A 53 0.21 9.79 -5.97
N GLY A 54 -0.02 10.85 -5.19
CA GLY A 54 0.41 12.21 -5.54
C GLY A 54 1.93 12.36 -5.65
N GLY A 55 2.68 11.46 -5.02
CA GLY A 55 4.14 11.36 -5.10
C GLY A 55 4.65 10.24 -5.98
N CYS A 56 3.80 9.56 -6.77
CA CYS A 56 4.23 8.47 -7.64
C CYS A 56 5.10 8.95 -8.80
N PHE A 57 6.07 8.12 -9.19
CA PHE A 57 6.96 8.37 -10.33
C PHE A 57 7.07 7.09 -11.16
N THR A 58 7.22 7.23 -12.47
CA THR A 58 7.62 6.10 -13.31
C THR A 58 9.13 5.88 -13.20
N VAL A 59 9.55 4.63 -13.38
CA VAL A 59 10.98 4.30 -13.46
C VAL A 59 11.64 4.98 -14.67
N GLU A 60 10.89 5.21 -15.76
CA GLU A 60 11.35 5.93 -16.95
C GLU A 60 11.68 7.41 -16.64
N GLU A 61 10.83 8.07 -15.84
CA GLU A 61 11.08 9.44 -15.35
C GLU A 61 12.30 9.53 -14.44
N LEU A 62 12.58 8.49 -13.64
CA LEU A 62 13.78 8.44 -12.79
C LEU A 62 15.08 8.27 -13.58
N GLN A 63 15.02 7.67 -14.77
CA GLN A 63 16.19 7.43 -15.62
C GLN A 63 16.48 8.58 -16.61
N SER A 64 15.56 9.55 -16.73
CA SER A 64 15.65 10.66 -17.68
C SER A 64 16.20 11.97 -17.08
N GLY A 65 16.66 11.94 -15.82
CA GLY A 65 17.46 12.99 -15.18
C GLY A 65 18.91 12.58 -14.98
#